data_AF-A0A179I5D9-F1
#
_entry.id   AF-A0A179I5D9-F1
#
_cell.length_a   1.000
_cell.length_b   1.000
_cell.length_c   1.000
_cell.angle_alpha   90.00
_cell.angle_beta   90.00
_cell.angle_gamma   90.00
#
_symmetry.space_group_name_H-M   'P 1'
#
loop_
_entity.id
_entity.type
_entity.pdbx_description
1 polymer ?
#
loop_
_entity_poly.entity_id
_entity_poly.type
_entity_poly.pdbx_seq_one_letter_code
_entity_poly.pdbx_strand_id
1 'polypeptide(L)'
;MQSGIERLPSNLQKRVYGDLDYQSLIHLSTMNRYFHQTIDPQGMADADDKAQFVMRAAKDFPQHRPSEKGHDYKPGNFECYVCFRVRSPEHFDMLQPQHAYVDSHGRLITDRDPQPGRDKQIALRRFCIECGVREGLHAPFDCLTTRTGRDLWVCKCRRIWAKPGCLRCPDCRGDCPLRPKKKFGF
;
A
#
# COMPACT_ATOMS: atom_id res chain seq x y z
N MET A 1 -26.90 -16.91 16.36
CA MET A 1 -28.02 -15.95 16.56
C MET A 1 -27.67 -14.67 15.81
N GLN A 2 -28.65 -14.04 15.15
CA GLN A 2 -28.45 -12.71 14.54
C GLN A 2 -28.42 -11.63 15.62
N SER A 3 -27.46 -10.69 15.54
CA SER A 3 -27.36 -9.55 16.45
C SER A 3 -28.57 -8.60 16.33
N GLY A 4 -28.73 -7.67 17.28
CA GLY A 4 -29.76 -6.63 17.19
C GLY A 4 -29.56 -5.69 16.00
N ILE A 5 -28.30 -5.39 15.66
CA ILE A 5 -27.92 -4.52 14.53
C ILE A 5 -28.27 -5.19 13.18
N GLU A 6 -28.03 -6.50 13.04
CA GLU A 6 -28.40 -7.28 11.84
C GLU A 6 -29.90 -7.23 11.49
N ARG A 7 -30.76 -6.98 12.49
CA ARG A 7 -32.22 -6.89 12.30
C ARG A 7 -32.70 -5.49 11.89
N LEU A 8 -31.84 -4.48 11.95
CA LEU A 8 -32.19 -3.14 11.52
C LEU A 8 -32.35 -3.07 9.99
N PRO A 9 -33.29 -2.27 9.47
CA PRO A 9 -33.33 -1.87 8.07
C PRO A 9 -31.97 -1.38 7.56
N SER A 10 -31.63 -1.72 6.31
CA SER A 10 -30.30 -1.49 5.73
C SER A 10 -29.88 -0.02 5.67
N ASN A 11 -30.82 0.91 5.59
CA ASN A 11 -30.59 2.35 5.69
C ASN A 11 -30.16 2.78 7.10
N LEU A 12 -30.73 2.19 8.16
CA LEU A 12 -30.33 2.46 9.54
C LEU A 12 -28.98 1.83 9.84
N GLN A 13 -28.74 0.60 9.36
CA GLN A 13 -27.42 -0.03 9.45
C GLN A 13 -26.33 0.83 8.81
N LYS A 14 -26.52 1.27 7.55
CA LYS A 14 -25.57 2.15 6.85
C LYS A 14 -25.29 3.45 7.60
N ARG A 15 -26.31 4.03 8.25
CA ARG A 15 -26.14 5.23 9.07
C ARG A 15 -25.28 4.95 10.30
N VAL A 16 -25.60 3.90 11.05
CA VAL A 16 -24.79 3.46 12.20
C VAL A 16 -23.35 3.20 11.80
N TYR A 17 -23.09 2.50 10.69
CA TYR A 17 -21.73 2.23 10.23
C TYR A 17 -20.99 3.48 9.74
N GLY A 18 -21.70 4.45 9.15
CA GLY A 18 -21.12 5.73 8.73
C GLY A 18 -20.70 6.64 9.88
N ASP A 19 -21.26 6.43 11.08
CA ASP A 19 -20.91 7.17 12.30
C ASP A 19 -19.77 6.49 13.11
N LEU A 20 -19.23 5.34 12.65
CA LEU A 20 -18.15 4.60 13.32
C LEU A 20 -16.76 5.01 12.83
N ASP A 21 -15.79 5.08 13.75
CA ASP A 21 -14.38 5.25 13.41
C ASP A 21 -13.80 3.97 12.76
N TYR A 22 -12.68 4.13 12.05
CA TYR A 22 -12.01 3.07 11.30
C TYR A 22 -11.62 1.89 12.19
N GLN A 23 -11.23 2.16 13.44
CA GLN A 23 -10.92 1.11 14.42
C GLN A 23 -12.16 0.29 14.80
N SER A 24 -13.30 0.94 15.04
CA SER A 24 -14.57 0.30 15.33
C SER A 24 -15.10 -0.48 14.13
N LEU A 25 -14.95 0.04 12.91
CA LEU A 25 -15.30 -0.66 11.68
C LEU A 25 -14.44 -1.92 11.48
N ILE A 26 -13.12 -1.83 11.70
CA ILE A 26 -12.23 -3.01 11.71
C ILE A 26 -12.72 -4.02 12.74
N HIS A 27 -12.95 -3.61 13.99
CA HIS A 27 -13.41 -4.52 15.05
C HIS A 27 -14.73 -5.21 14.67
N LEU A 28 -15.74 -4.43 14.24
CA LEU A 28 -17.05 -4.92 13.85
C LEU A 28 -16.96 -5.97 12.72
N SER A 29 -16.15 -5.71 11.69
CA SER A 29 -15.90 -6.64 10.56
C SER A 29 -15.28 -7.98 10.96
N THR A 30 -14.76 -8.12 12.18
CA THR A 30 -14.22 -9.39 12.73
C THR A 30 -15.20 -10.14 13.62
N MET A 31 -16.32 -9.53 14.05
CA MET A 31 -17.19 -10.12 15.07
C MET A 31 -18.02 -11.31 14.58
N ASN A 32 -18.51 -11.27 13.33
CA ASN A 32 -19.26 -12.38 12.74
C ASN A 32 -19.22 -12.38 11.20
N ARG A 33 -19.74 -13.46 10.58
CA ARG A 33 -19.77 -13.62 9.11
C ARG A 33 -20.55 -12.53 8.38
N TYR A 34 -21.63 -12.00 8.98
CA TYR A 34 -22.43 -10.95 8.37
C TYR A 34 -21.63 -9.65 8.28
N PHE A 35 -21.08 -9.16 9.39
CA PHE A 35 -20.27 -7.95 9.39
C PHE A 35 -19.00 -8.10 8.55
N HIS A 36 -18.39 -9.29 8.51
CA HIS A 36 -17.25 -9.57 7.64
C HIS A 36 -17.58 -9.43 6.13
N GLN A 37 -18.86 -9.58 5.75
CA GLN A 37 -19.34 -9.45 4.37
C GLN A 37 -19.93 -8.07 4.07
N THR A 38 -20.40 -7.34 5.07
CA THR A 38 -21.11 -6.06 4.88
C THR A 38 -20.30 -4.82 5.26
N ILE A 39 -19.32 -4.94 6.15
CA ILE A 39 -18.46 -3.83 6.58
C ILE A 39 -17.17 -3.84 5.74
N ASP A 40 -16.95 -2.77 5.00
CA ASP A 40 -15.65 -2.46 4.38
C ASP A 40 -15.05 -1.24 5.09
N PRO A 41 -14.14 -1.43 6.08
CA PRO A 41 -13.53 -0.31 6.79
C PRO A 41 -12.76 0.65 5.87
N GLN A 42 -12.22 0.17 4.74
CA GLN A 42 -11.43 1.01 3.83
C GLN A 42 -12.30 1.97 3.02
N GLY A 43 -13.44 1.49 2.51
CA GLY A 43 -14.42 2.29 1.78
C GLY A 43 -15.38 3.10 2.65
N MET A 44 -15.59 2.70 3.91
CA MET A 44 -16.53 3.37 4.83
C MET A 44 -15.90 4.50 5.65
N ALA A 45 -14.67 4.33 6.16
CA ALA A 45 -14.07 5.33 7.05
C ALA A 45 -13.44 6.51 6.30
N ASP A 46 -13.41 7.67 6.94
CA ASP A 46 -12.77 8.89 6.42
C ASP A 46 -11.24 8.75 6.28
N ALA A 47 -10.65 9.51 5.35
CA ALA A 47 -9.22 9.47 5.05
C ALA A 47 -8.34 9.96 6.22
N ASP A 48 -8.75 11.00 6.95
CA ASP A 48 -7.99 11.54 8.08
C ASP A 48 -8.05 10.61 9.29
N ASP A 49 -9.21 10.01 9.59
CA ASP A 49 -9.31 9.01 10.66
C ASP A 49 -8.47 7.76 10.37
N LYS A 50 -8.54 7.23 9.13
CA LYS A 50 -7.64 6.15 8.68
C LYS A 50 -6.15 6.52 8.82
N ALA A 51 -5.78 7.77 8.55
CA ALA A 51 -4.42 8.27 8.75
C ALA A 51 -4.05 8.36 10.24
N GLN A 52 -4.93 8.88 11.10
CA GLN A 52 -4.72 8.94 12.56
C GLN A 52 -4.62 7.54 13.19
N PHE A 53 -5.39 6.56 12.70
CA PHE A 53 -5.30 5.18 13.14
C PHE A 53 -3.91 4.58 12.86
N VAL A 54 -3.40 4.69 11.62
CA VAL A 54 -2.08 4.10 11.28
C VAL A 54 -0.93 4.83 11.96
N MET A 55 -1.04 6.15 12.18
CA MET A 55 -0.08 6.95 12.96
C MET A 55 -0.04 6.54 14.44
N ARG A 56 -1.20 6.42 15.10
CA ARG A 56 -1.32 5.88 16.47
C ARG A 56 -0.70 4.49 16.55
N ALA A 57 -1.04 3.62 15.60
CA ALA A 57 -0.52 2.26 15.58
C ALA A 57 1.02 2.20 15.53
N ALA A 58 1.68 2.96 14.63
CA ALA A 58 3.14 2.94 14.55
C ALA A 58 3.85 3.53 15.78
N LYS A 59 3.23 4.50 16.46
CA LYS A 59 3.78 5.17 17.65
C LYS A 59 3.61 4.34 18.92
N ASP A 60 2.39 3.87 19.16
CA ASP A 60 1.96 3.41 20.48
C ASP A 60 2.33 1.94 20.72
N PHE A 61 2.37 1.11 19.66
CA PHE A 61 2.74 -0.30 19.74
C PHE A 61 4.27 -0.53 19.76
N PRO A 62 4.85 -1.11 20.83
CA PRO A 62 6.30 -1.26 20.96
C PRO A 62 6.97 -2.06 19.86
N GLN A 63 6.29 -3.06 19.27
CA GLN A 63 6.82 -3.90 18.19
C GLN A 63 7.06 -3.17 16.86
N HIS A 64 6.71 -1.88 16.76
CA HIS A 64 6.96 -1.04 15.59
C HIS A 64 8.09 -0.05 15.78
N ARG A 65 8.58 0.12 17.02
CA ARG A 65 9.65 1.07 17.35
C ARG A 65 11.00 0.57 16.82
N PRO A 66 11.88 1.47 16.35
CA PRO A 66 13.25 1.11 16.04
C PRO A 66 14.02 0.71 17.31
N SER A 67 15.06 -0.11 17.11
CA SER A 67 16.02 -0.52 18.13
C SER A 67 17.42 -0.41 17.54
N GLU A 68 18.29 0.33 18.23
CA GLU A 68 19.71 0.51 17.86
C GLU A 68 20.64 -0.33 18.76
N LYS A 69 20.08 -1.19 19.62
CA LYS A 69 20.83 -1.92 20.65
C LYS A 69 21.52 -3.16 20.11
N GLY A 70 22.82 -3.04 19.80
CA GLY A 70 23.71 -4.18 19.58
C GLY A 70 23.23 -5.13 18.47
N HIS A 71 23.15 -6.43 18.78
CA HIS A 71 22.69 -7.45 17.83
C HIS A 71 21.19 -7.35 17.48
N ASP A 72 20.40 -6.56 18.22
CA ASP A 72 18.97 -6.31 17.99
C ASP A 72 18.71 -5.04 17.16
N TYR A 73 19.59 -4.73 16.19
CA TYR A 73 19.35 -3.64 15.24
C TYR A 73 18.07 -3.91 14.43
N LYS A 74 17.06 -3.07 14.63
CA LYS A 74 15.76 -3.14 13.93
C LYS A 74 15.40 -1.70 13.53
N PRO A 75 15.29 -1.36 12.23
CA PRO A 75 15.02 0.01 11.78
C PRO A 75 13.56 0.48 12.01
N GLY A 76 12.78 -0.26 12.79
CA GLY A 76 11.35 -0.02 13.03
C GLY A 76 10.46 -0.52 11.90
N ASN A 77 9.15 -0.51 12.14
CA ASN A 77 8.14 -0.70 11.10
C ASN A 77 7.62 0.66 10.63
N PHE A 78 6.97 0.68 9.47
CA PHE A 78 6.56 1.91 8.81
C PHE A 78 5.07 1.88 8.43
N GLU A 79 4.41 3.04 8.55
CA GLU A 79 3.06 3.29 8.06
C GLU A 79 3.01 3.29 6.53
N CYS A 80 2.01 2.63 5.96
CA CYS A 80 1.53 2.86 4.59
C CYS A 80 0.22 3.64 4.64
N TYR A 81 0.19 4.84 4.05
CA TYR A 81 -0.98 5.73 4.01
C TYR A 81 -1.96 5.43 2.86
N VAL A 82 -1.73 4.37 2.09
CA VAL A 82 -2.65 3.90 1.03
C VAL A 82 -3.48 2.70 1.49
N CYS A 83 -2.92 1.79 2.28
CA CYS A 83 -3.65 0.66 2.87
C CYS A 83 -3.84 0.77 4.39
N PHE A 84 -3.36 1.85 5.01
CA PHE A 84 -3.50 2.18 6.44
C PHE A 84 -3.06 1.03 7.35
N ARG A 85 -1.91 0.44 7.03
CA ARG A 85 -1.26 -0.64 7.79
C ARG A 85 0.17 -0.26 8.13
N VAL A 86 0.62 -0.68 9.30
CA VAL A 86 2.03 -0.67 9.69
C VAL A 86 2.67 -1.97 9.20
N ARG A 87 3.80 -1.88 8.47
CA ARG A 87 4.47 -3.03 7.84
C ARG A 87 5.98 -3.00 8.08
N SER A 88 6.63 -4.15 7.97
CA SER A 88 8.08 -4.30 8.06
C SER A 88 8.82 -3.58 6.91
N PRO A 89 10.10 -3.19 7.10
CA PRO A 89 10.90 -2.44 6.12
C PRO A 89 10.98 -3.07 4.73
N GLU A 90 10.89 -4.40 4.64
CA GLU A 90 10.92 -5.16 3.38
C GLU A 90 9.73 -4.85 2.44
N HIS A 91 8.66 -4.23 2.96
CA HIS A 91 7.50 -3.82 2.17
C HIS A 91 7.63 -2.39 1.61
N PHE A 92 8.71 -1.66 1.90
CA PHE A 92 8.92 -0.27 1.50
C PHE A 92 10.16 -0.11 0.65
N ASP A 93 10.04 0.70 -0.40
CA ASP A 93 11.17 1.12 -1.21
C ASP A 93 12.07 2.10 -0.43
N MET A 94 13.37 1.99 -0.65
CA MET A 94 14.37 2.93 -0.15
C MET A 94 14.24 4.27 -0.89
N LEU A 95 13.93 4.25 -2.20
CA LEU A 95 13.85 5.42 -3.07
C LEU A 95 12.41 5.77 -3.47
N GLN A 96 11.46 5.58 -2.55
CA GLN A 96 10.04 5.83 -2.78
C GLN A 96 9.79 7.24 -3.37
N PRO A 97 9.00 7.37 -4.45
CA PRO A 97 8.53 8.66 -4.96
C PRO A 97 7.95 9.56 -3.86
N GLN A 98 8.39 10.83 -3.84
CA GLN A 98 7.95 11.86 -2.89
C GLN A 98 6.80 12.70 -3.44
N HIS A 99 6.57 12.69 -4.75
CA HIS A 99 5.55 13.47 -5.43
C HIS A 99 4.91 12.67 -6.56
N ALA A 100 3.66 12.98 -6.89
CA ALA A 100 2.99 12.54 -8.11
C ALA A 100 2.19 13.69 -8.73
N TYR A 101 1.68 13.48 -9.93
CA TYR A 101 0.75 14.40 -10.59
C TYR A 101 -0.65 13.79 -10.65
N VAL A 102 -1.66 14.63 -10.44
CA VAL A 102 -3.07 14.27 -10.56
C VAL A 102 -3.79 15.18 -11.55
N ASP A 103 -4.80 14.64 -12.22
CA ASP A 103 -5.70 15.41 -13.09
C ASP A 103 -6.68 16.28 -12.28
N SER A 104 -7.53 17.03 -12.99
CA SER A 104 -8.57 17.88 -12.40
C SER A 104 -9.62 17.13 -11.55
N HIS A 105 -9.65 15.80 -11.60
CA HIS A 105 -10.53 14.93 -10.81
C HIS A 105 -9.77 14.23 -9.67
N GLY A 106 -8.50 14.57 -9.43
CA GLY A 106 -7.66 13.97 -8.41
C GLY A 106 -7.11 12.58 -8.76
N ARG A 107 -7.21 12.14 -10.03
CA ARG A 107 -6.73 10.82 -10.47
C ARG A 107 -5.25 10.89 -10.84
N LEU A 108 -4.47 9.91 -10.40
CA LEU A 108 -3.04 9.82 -10.70
C LEU A 108 -2.78 9.71 -12.21
N ILE A 109 -1.81 10.49 -12.69
CA ILE A 109 -1.34 10.49 -14.08
C ILE A 109 -0.13 9.57 -14.16
N THR A 110 -0.22 8.53 -14.99
CA THR A 110 0.78 7.45 -15.08
C THR A 110 1.06 6.99 -16.53
N ASP A 111 0.30 7.52 -17.48
CA ASP A 111 0.22 7.10 -18.88
C ASP A 111 0.68 8.19 -19.88
N ARG A 112 0.88 9.41 -19.41
CA ARG A 112 1.32 10.58 -20.17
C ARG A 112 2.14 11.53 -19.31
N ASP A 113 2.84 12.46 -19.95
CA ASP A 113 3.49 13.56 -19.24
C ASP A 113 2.45 14.52 -18.61
N PRO A 114 2.75 15.13 -17.45
CA PRO A 114 1.92 16.16 -16.83
C PRO A 114 1.81 17.42 -17.70
N GLN A 115 0.59 17.96 -17.81
CA GLN A 115 0.26 19.21 -18.52
C GLN A 115 0.30 20.39 -17.55
N PRO A 116 1.22 21.37 -17.74
CA PRO A 116 1.29 22.57 -16.91
C PRO A 116 -0.05 23.32 -16.87
N GLY A 117 -0.42 23.82 -15.69
CA GLY A 117 -1.65 24.58 -15.47
C GLY A 117 -2.94 23.75 -15.42
N ARG A 118 -2.92 22.48 -15.86
CA ARG A 118 -4.05 21.55 -15.76
C ARG A 118 -3.86 20.52 -14.64
N ASP A 119 -2.67 19.93 -14.60
CA ASP A 119 -2.38 18.82 -13.70
C ASP A 119 -1.65 19.34 -12.45
N LYS A 120 -2.06 18.85 -11.28
CA LYS A 120 -1.54 19.31 -9.99
C LYS A 120 -0.50 18.34 -9.46
N GLN A 121 0.68 18.85 -9.12
CA GLN A 121 1.65 18.10 -8.33
C GLN A 121 1.17 17.99 -6.88
N ILE A 122 1.23 16.79 -6.31
CA ILE A 122 0.91 16.50 -4.90
C ILE A 122 2.11 15.86 -4.21
N ALA A 123 2.30 16.16 -2.92
CA ALA A 123 3.24 15.45 -2.07
C ALA A 123 2.64 14.11 -1.63
N LEU A 124 3.45 13.05 -1.67
CA LEU A 124 3.05 11.70 -1.28
C LEU A 124 3.49 11.42 0.16
N ARG A 125 2.59 10.89 0.98
CA ARG A 125 2.98 10.22 2.23
C ARG A 125 3.59 8.84 1.91
N ARG A 126 4.12 8.16 2.93
CA ARG A 126 4.75 6.85 2.76
C ARG A 126 3.74 5.78 2.31
N PHE A 127 4.13 4.92 1.38
CA PHE A 127 3.33 3.78 0.91
C PHE A 127 4.18 2.52 0.74
N CYS A 128 3.58 1.34 0.93
CA CYS A 128 4.25 0.08 0.65
C CYS A 128 4.30 -0.19 -0.87
N ILE A 129 5.30 -0.95 -1.31
CA ILE A 129 5.57 -1.25 -2.72
C ILE A 129 4.33 -1.85 -3.41
N GLU A 130 3.61 -2.75 -2.74
CA GLU A 130 2.35 -3.34 -3.26
C GLU A 130 1.30 -2.27 -3.59
N CYS A 131 1.14 -1.26 -2.73
CA CYS A 131 0.24 -0.15 -2.98
C CYS A 131 0.78 0.74 -4.10
N GLY A 132 2.07 1.07 -4.08
CA GLY A 132 2.69 1.88 -5.14
C GLY A 132 2.49 1.27 -6.54
N VAL A 133 2.67 -0.04 -6.67
CA VAL A 133 2.46 -0.77 -7.94
C VAL A 133 0.97 -0.84 -8.33
N ARG A 134 0.06 -1.00 -7.35
CA ARG A 134 -1.40 -1.00 -7.61
C ARG A 134 -1.89 0.36 -8.08
N GLU A 135 -1.55 1.43 -7.36
CA GLU A 135 -1.94 2.81 -7.70
C GLU A 135 -1.17 3.37 -8.93
N GLY A 136 -0.11 2.68 -9.38
CA GLY A 136 0.71 3.10 -10.53
C GLY A 136 1.81 4.10 -10.21
N LEU A 137 2.11 4.33 -8.93
CA LEU A 137 3.25 5.12 -8.43
C LEU A 137 4.61 4.43 -8.63
N HIS A 138 4.60 3.10 -8.79
CA HIS A 138 5.72 2.34 -9.33
C HIS A 138 5.34 1.82 -10.72
N ALA A 139 6.14 2.17 -11.72
CA ALA A 139 5.89 1.83 -13.11
C ALA A 139 6.31 0.38 -13.43
N PRO A 140 5.73 -0.24 -14.48
CA PRO A 140 6.29 -1.44 -15.07
C PRO A 140 7.77 -1.25 -15.41
N PHE A 141 8.58 -2.28 -15.14
CA PHE A 141 10.04 -2.30 -15.32
C PHE A 141 10.85 -1.49 -14.29
N ASP A 142 10.22 -0.83 -13.31
CA ASP A 142 10.95 -0.25 -12.18
C ASP A 142 11.81 -1.32 -11.47
N CYS A 143 13.03 -0.93 -11.12
CA CYS A 143 13.91 -1.68 -10.23
C CYS A 143 13.92 -0.97 -8.88
N LEU A 144 13.47 -1.66 -7.84
CA LEU A 144 13.31 -1.14 -6.49
C LEU A 144 14.32 -1.79 -5.55
N THR A 145 14.68 -1.13 -4.47
CA THR A 145 15.51 -1.71 -3.41
C THR A 145 14.77 -1.49 -2.10
N THR A 146 14.42 -2.56 -1.39
CA THR A 146 13.68 -2.44 -0.13
C THR A 146 14.52 -1.70 0.92
N ARG A 147 13.89 -1.19 1.98
CA ARG A 147 14.60 -0.67 3.15
C ARG A 147 15.42 -1.73 3.92
N THR A 148 15.33 -3.01 3.55
CA THR A 148 16.24 -4.09 3.99
C THR A 148 17.38 -4.38 3.00
N GLY A 149 17.52 -3.62 1.91
CA GLY A 149 18.56 -3.83 0.89
C GLY A 149 18.27 -4.97 -0.09
N ARG A 150 17.02 -5.47 -0.15
CA ARG A 150 16.63 -6.52 -1.10
C ARG A 150 16.19 -5.90 -2.42
N ASP A 151 16.82 -6.29 -3.52
CA ASP A 151 16.44 -5.77 -4.82
C ASP A 151 15.23 -6.49 -5.43
N LEU A 152 14.28 -5.71 -5.93
CA LEU A 152 13.05 -6.15 -6.58
C LEU A 152 12.95 -5.55 -7.99
N TRP A 153 11.97 -6.03 -8.77
CA TRP A 153 11.51 -5.37 -10.00
C TRP A 153 10.01 -5.59 -10.24
N VAL A 154 9.40 -4.70 -11.03
CA VAL A 154 7.97 -4.74 -11.39
C VAL A 154 7.80 -5.28 -12.82
N CYS A 155 7.05 -6.37 -13.03
CA CYS A 155 6.78 -6.87 -14.39
C CYS A 155 5.82 -5.95 -15.14
N LYS A 156 5.76 -6.13 -16.47
CA LYS A 156 4.68 -5.59 -17.32
C LYS A 156 3.28 -5.89 -16.78
N CYS A 157 3.06 -7.05 -16.14
CA CYS A 157 1.78 -7.40 -15.48
C CYS A 157 1.61 -6.86 -14.05
N ARG A 158 2.46 -5.92 -13.59
CA ARG A 158 2.45 -5.37 -12.22
C ARG A 158 2.67 -6.40 -11.09
N ARG A 159 3.17 -7.60 -11.40
CA ARG A 159 3.74 -8.51 -10.38
C ARG A 159 5.10 -8.00 -9.91
N ILE A 160 5.35 -8.07 -8.61
CA ILE A 160 6.63 -7.74 -7.99
C ILE A 160 7.46 -9.01 -7.85
N TRP A 161 8.73 -8.96 -8.25
CA TRP A 161 9.63 -10.11 -8.25
C TRP A 161 10.97 -9.77 -7.61
N ALA A 162 11.53 -10.71 -6.84
CA ALA A 162 12.85 -10.53 -6.22
C ALA A 162 13.98 -10.91 -7.18
N LYS A 163 15.03 -10.08 -7.22
CA LYS A 163 16.30 -10.38 -7.86
C LYS A 163 17.24 -11.08 -6.84
N PRO A 164 18.15 -11.96 -7.26
CA PRO A 164 18.27 -12.54 -8.60
C PRO A 164 17.26 -13.67 -8.89
N GLY A 165 16.45 -14.08 -7.91
CA GLY A 165 15.63 -15.31 -7.96
C GLY A 165 14.61 -15.40 -9.09
N CYS A 166 14.11 -14.27 -9.61
CA CYS A 166 13.23 -14.25 -10.78
C CYS A 166 13.64 -13.09 -11.71
N LEU A 167 14.30 -13.42 -12.84
CA LEU A 167 14.67 -12.44 -13.88
C LEU A 167 13.76 -12.49 -15.12
N ARG A 168 12.81 -13.44 -15.16
CA ARG A 168 11.76 -13.54 -16.18
C ARG A 168 10.48 -14.00 -15.51
N CYS A 169 9.41 -13.25 -15.66
CA CYS A 169 8.17 -13.52 -14.94
C CYS A 169 7.46 -14.78 -15.47
N PRO A 170 6.97 -15.68 -14.59
CA PRO A 170 6.19 -16.85 -15.00
C PRO A 170 4.87 -16.45 -15.69
N ASP A 171 4.10 -15.53 -15.09
CA ASP A 171 2.80 -15.06 -15.62
C ASP A 171 2.98 -14.28 -16.92
N CYS A 172 3.93 -13.34 -16.92
CA CYS A 172 4.02 -12.22 -17.86
C CYS A 172 5.03 -12.47 -18.99
N ARG A 173 5.89 -13.50 -18.87
CA ARG A 173 7.06 -13.84 -19.72
C ARG A 173 8.04 -12.69 -20.02
N GLY A 174 7.74 -11.48 -19.56
CA GLY A 174 8.60 -10.30 -19.62
C GLY A 174 9.85 -10.49 -18.78
N ASP A 175 10.90 -9.83 -19.23
CA ASP A 175 12.23 -9.90 -18.63
C ASP A 175 12.49 -8.71 -17.71
N CYS A 176 13.23 -8.97 -16.64
CA CYS A 176 13.80 -7.93 -15.78
C CYS A 176 14.73 -7.04 -16.63
N PRO A 177 14.67 -5.69 -16.56
CA PRO A 177 15.52 -4.82 -17.38
C PRO A 177 17.03 -5.02 -17.15
N LEU A 178 17.39 -5.39 -15.93
CA LEU A 178 18.78 -5.72 -15.55
C LEU A 178 19.15 -7.20 -15.80
N ARG A 179 18.29 -7.97 -16.49
CA ARG A 179 18.62 -9.35 -16.89
C ARG A 179 19.84 -9.31 -17.83
N PRO A 180 20.96 -10.00 -17.52
CA PRO A 180 22.11 -10.02 -18.41
C PRO A 180 21.72 -10.53 -19.79
N LYS A 181 21.89 -9.68 -20.82
CA LYS A 181 21.77 -10.11 -22.21
C LYS A 181 22.90 -11.10 -22.49
N LYS A 182 22.58 -12.29 -23.02
CA LYS A 182 23.61 -13.22 -23.50
C LYS A 182 24.46 -12.47 -24.53
N LYS A 183 25.76 -12.32 -24.28
CA LYS A 183 26.71 -11.97 -25.34
C LYS A 183 26.70 -13.14 -26.32
N PHE A 184 26.15 -12.93 -27.50
CA PHE A 184 26.44 -13.82 -28.62
C PHE A 184 27.89 -13.55 -29.00
N GLY A 185 28.75 -14.55 -28.81
CA GLY A 185 30.10 -14.53 -29.37
C GLY A 185 29.99 -14.65 -30.88
N PHE A 186 30.67 -13.74 -31.58
CA PHE A 186 31.17 -13.97 -32.92
C PHE A 186 32.53 -14.67 -32.81
#